data_AF-A0A851GQZ6-F1
#
_entry.id   AF-A0A851GQZ6-F1
#
_cell.length_a   1.000
_cell.length_b   1.000
_cell.length_c   1.000
_cell.angle_alpha   90.00
_cell.angle_beta   90.00
_cell.angle_gamma   90.00
#
_symmetry.space_group_name_H-M   'P 1'
#
loop_
_entity.id
_entity.type
_entity.pdbx_description
1 polymer ?
#
loop_
_entity_poly.entity_id
_entity_poly.type
_entity_poly.pdbx_seq_one_letter_code
_entity_poly.pdbx_strand_id
1 'polypeptide(L)'
;MNPLFKEKIMADYPDWHYKPFRLTIAEMNNPHKVIDQFFDRYDLPQIRTCLKDMLYDAIWMDDNDAPMHVATHDDLEKLIDAAWLLRKKKLMKTSSIIQLTRIEDKDLPKDYKNIQEFFDSITLPKALEYLTSAIRAAEAMGIWEMSTPNDLLNFFESLDSLFESVYNIVTDDNIMEKAALSRKYKNPDLTNYSLYCANYDQLMSWDYFPRSLSTKEFRDPYKALALFKSIRVKEDWKEILDYIMNGALSKKSLTESGIYLETFTISEQLRKVIEGCHLIYVRTTFKRENI
;
A
#
# COMPACT_ATOMS: atom_id res chain seq x y z
N MET A 1 32.55 -17.50 -1.25
CA MET A 1 33.36 -18.50 -0.50
C MET A 1 33.63 -19.69 -1.41
N ASN A 2 34.87 -20.19 -1.46
CA ASN A 2 35.27 -21.31 -2.33
C ASN A 2 34.56 -22.61 -1.89
N PRO A 3 33.84 -23.33 -2.78
CA PRO A 3 33.07 -24.52 -2.42
C PRO A 3 33.92 -25.65 -1.80
N LEU A 4 35.18 -25.81 -2.22
CA LEU A 4 36.10 -26.80 -1.65
C LEU A 4 36.53 -26.47 -0.21
N PHE A 5 36.57 -25.19 0.13
CA PHE A 5 36.91 -24.72 1.48
C PHE A 5 35.72 -24.91 2.44
N LYS A 6 34.50 -24.75 1.92
CA LYS A 6 33.27 -25.01 2.65
C LYS A 6 33.12 -26.50 2.98
N GLU A 7 33.34 -27.40 2.03
CA GLU A 7 33.28 -28.85 2.29
C GLU A 7 34.29 -29.32 3.34
N LYS A 8 35.52 -28.77 3.32
CA LYS A 8 36.58 -29.14 4.27
C LYS A 8 36.28 -28.69 5.70
N ILE A 9 35.67 -27.51 5.88
CA ILE A 9 35.20 -27.02 7.18
C ILE A 9 33.97 -27.82 7.64
N MET A 10 33.09 -28.22 6.73
CA MET A 10 31.86 -28.95 7.06
C MET A 10 32.12 -30.39 7.51
N ALA A 11 33.24 -31.01 7.10
CA ALA A 11 33.63 -32.36 7.51
C ALA A 11 34.00 -32.49 8.99
N ASP A 12 34.32 -31.38 9.66
CA ASP A 12 34.72 -31.36 11.07
C ASP A 12 33.52 -31.29 12.04
N TYR A 13 32.29 -31.13 11.54
CA TYR A 13 31.09 -31.02 12.37
C TYR A 13 30.33 -32.35 12.48
N PRO A 14 29.79 -32.70 13.66
CA PRO A 14 28.96 -33.88 13.83
C PRO A 14 27.66 -33.83 13.00
N ASP A 15 27.13 -34.99 12.62
CA ASP A 15 25.89 -35.12 11.81
C ASP A 15 24.65 -34.41 12.38
N TRP A 16 24.62 -34.14 13.69
CA TRP A 16 23.52 -33.43 14.33
C TRP A 16 23.59 -31.91 14.17
N HIS A 17 24.74 -31.34 13.77
CA HIS A 17 24.97 -29.90 13.71
C HIS A 17 24.04 -29.18 12.72
N TYR A 18 23.56 -29.88 11.69
CA TYR A 18 22.66 -29.35 10.66
C TYR A 18 21.22 -29.84 10.79
N LYS A 19 20.89 -30.51 11.89
CA LYS A 19 19.54 -31.04 12.15
C LYS A 19 18.78 -30.12 13.10
N PRO A 20 17.44 -30.02 12.99
CA PRO A 20 16.63 -29.29 13.95
C PRO A 20 16.88 -29.79 15.37
N PHE A 21 17.31 -28.89 16.27
CA PHE A 21 17.68 -29.29 17.63
C PHE A 21 16.52 -29.28 18.62
N ARG A 22 15.54 -28.39 18.41
CA ARG A 22 14.43 -28.15 19.36
C ARG A 22 13.09 -28.76 18.94
N LEU A 23 12.97 -29.25 17.70
CA LEU A 23 11.75 -29.84 17.20
C LEU A 23 11.70 -31.33 17.53
N THR A 24 10.55 -31.79 18.02
CA THR A 24 10.23 -33.21 18.14
C THR A 24 10.01 -33.84 16.76
N ILE A 25 10.09 -35.18 16.66
CA ILE A 25 9.82 -35.90 15.40
C ILE A 25 8.43 -35.57 14.85
N ALA A 26 7.43 -35.43 15.72
CA ALA A 26 6.08 -35.06 15.32
C ALA A 26 6.00 -33.64 14.75
N GLU A 27 6.77 -32.70 15.30
CA GLU A 27 6.85 -31.32 14.82
C GLU A 27 7.67 -31.21 13.54
N MET A 28 8.72 -32.01 13.37
CA MET A 28 9.45 -32.11 12.10
C MET A 28 8.56 -32.62 10.97
N ASN A 29 7.69 -33.60 11.27
CA ASN A 29 6.72 -34.12 10.31
C ASN A 29 5.56 -33.15 10.04
N ASN A 30 5.32 -32.16 10.92
CA ASN A 30 4.28 -31.15 10.77
C ASN A 30 4.69 -29.78 11.36
N PRO A 31 5.60 -29.06 10.70
CA PRO A 31 6.16 -27.80 11.21
C PRO A 31 5.11 -26.69 11.31
N HIS A 32 4.02 -26.78 10.54
CA HIS A 32 2.91 -25.84 10.63
C HIS A 32 2.24 -25.83 12.00
N LYS A 33 2.20 -26.97 12.71
CA LYS A 33 1.64 -27.04 14.07
C LYS A 33 2.42 -26.17 15.04
N VAL A 34 3.74 -26.09 14.88
CA VAL A 34 4.62 -25.24 15.70
C VAL A 34 4.33 -23.76 15.43
N ILE A 35 4.17 -23.40 14.15
CA ILE A 35 3.80 -22.04 13.73
C ILE A 35 2.43 -21.64 14.30
N ASP A 36 1.44 -22.54 14.21
CA ASP A 36 0.10 -22.30 14.74
C ASP A 36 0.17 -22.05 16.27
N GLN A 37 0.84 -22.94 17.00
CA GLN A 37 1.00 -22.82 18.45
C GLN A 37 1.77 -21.57 18.88
N PHE A 38 2.77 -21.16 18.09
CA PHE A 38 3.52 -19.94 18.34
C PHE A 38 2.60 -18.72 18.29
N PHE A 39 1.81 -18.61 17.22
CA PHE A 39 0.91 -17.48 17.02
C PHE A 39 -0.45 -17.60 17.74
N ASP A 40 -0.69 -18.70 18.45
CA ASP A 40 -1.74 -18.80 19.47
C ASP A 40 -1.30 -18.14 20.78
N ARG A 41 0.00 -18.03 21.02
CA ARG A 41 0.58 -17.47 22.25
C ARG A 41 0.99 -16.01 22.11
N TYR A 42 1.38 -15.60 20.90
CA TYR A 42 1.89 -14.27 20.62
C TYR A 42 1.17 -13.67 19.41
N ASP A 43 0.67 -12.44 19.54
CA ASP A 43 0.28 -11.66 18.38
C ASP A 43 1.49 -10.99 17.71
N LEU A 44 1.31 -10.56 16.45
CA LEU A 44 2.39 -10.01 15.63
C LEU A 44 3.01 -8.73 16.25
N PRO A 45 2.21 -7.78 16.78
CA PRO A 45 2.77 -6.64 17.51
C PRO A 45 3.60 -7.04 18.74
N GLN A 46 3.12 -7.96 19.57
CA GLN A 46 3.79 -8.39 20.80
C GLN A 46 5.14 -9.03 20.51
N ILE A 47 5.22 -9.90 19.50
CA ILE A 47 6.49 -10.55 19.17
C ILE A 47 7.51 -9.57 18.59
N ARG A 48 7.07 -8.57 17.82
CA ARG A 48 7.96 -7.49 17.33
C ARG A 48 8.48 -6.63 18.46
N THR A 49 7.62 -6.28 19.42
CA THR A 49 8.07 -5.59 20.65
C THR A 49 9.11 -6.43 21.40
N CYS A 50 8.86 -7.72 21.57
CA CYS A 50 9.81 -8.64 22.21
C CYS A 50 11.16 -8.70 21.48
N LEU A 51 11.16 -8.84 20.14
CA LEU A 51 12.39 -8.83 19.34
C LEU A 51 13.15 -7.52 19.45
N LYS A 52 12.44 -6.39 19.46
CA LYS A 52 13.03 -5.07 19.62
C LYS A 52 13.68 -4.88 20.98
N ASP A 53 13.02 -5.35 22.05
CA ASP A 53 13.56 -5.31 23.41
C ASP A 53 14.82 -6.18 23.50
N MET A 54 14.80 -7.38 22.90
CA MET A 54 15.98 -8.25 22.80
C MET A 54 17.14 -7.60 22.03
N LEU A 55 16.86 -6.91 20.92
CA LEU A 55 17.88 -6.18 20.16
C LEU A 55 18.47 -5.03 20.99
N TYR A 56 17.61 -4.30 21.70
CA TYR A 56 18.04 -3.23 22.59
C TYR A 56 19.00 -3.78 23.64
N ASP A 57 18.59 -4.83 24.37
CA ASP A 57 19.44 -5.46 25.37
C ASP A 57 20.78 -5.93 24.79
N ALA A 58 20.78 -6.54 23.59
CA ALA A 58 22.00 -7.00 22.92
C ALA A 58 22.95 -5.85 22.53
N ILE A 59 22.43 -4.72 22.05
CA ILE A 59 23.25 -3.56 21.67
C ILE A 59 23.84 -2.87 22.91
N TRP A 60 23.11 -2.85 24.02
CA TRP A 60 23.54 -2.19 25.26
C TRP A 60 24.54 -3.00 26.10
N MET A 61 24.80 -4.27 25.76
CA MET A 61 25.73 -5.15 26.48
C MET A 61 27.21 -5.01 26.05
N ASP A 62 27.57 -3.94 25.32
CA ASP A 62 28.94 -3.53 24.97
C ASP A 62 29.75 -4.59 24.19
N ASP A 63 29.15 -5.14 23.12
CA ASP A 63 29.83 -6.01 22.17
C ASP A 63 30.06 -5.32 20.81
N ASN A 64 31.27 -5.48 20.25
CA ASN A 64 31.65 -5.06 18.90
C ASN A 64 30.81 -5.73 17.78
N ASP A 65 29.90 -6.64 18.15
CA ASP A 65 29.03 -7.41 17.26
C ASP A 65 27.64 -6.79 17.07
N ALA A 66 27.41 -5.55 17.52
CA ALA A 66 26.15 -4.81 17.30
C ALA A 66 25.61 -4.89 15.84
N PRO A 67 26.44 -4.78 14.78
CA PRO A 67 25.95 -4.96 13.41
C PRO A 67 25.37 -6.35 13.12
N MET A 68 25.93 -7.40 13.71
CA MET A 68 25.45 -8.79 13.56
C MET A 68 24.10 -8.98 14.26
N HIS A 69 23.92 -8.36 15.42
CA HIS A 69 22.65 -8.42 16.16
C HIS A 69 21.52 -7.71 15.41
N VAL A 70 21.80 -6.56 14.79
CA VAL A 70 20.83 -5.85 13.93
C VAL A 70 20.44 -6.71 12.72
N ALA A 71 21.41 -7.30 12.02
CA ALA A 71 21.12 -8.17 10.87
C ALA A 71 20.29 -9.40 11.26
N THR A 72 20.63 -10.02 12.39
CA THR A 72 19.90 -11.19 12.92
C THR A 72 18.47 -10.81 13.32
N HIS A 73 18.29 -9.66 13.95
CA HIS A 73 16.97 -9.12 14.28
C HIS A 73 16.10 -8.96 13.03
N ASP A 74 16.60 -8.28 12.00
CA ASP A 74 15.85 -8.03 10.78
C ASP A 74 15.44 -9.33 10.06
N ASP A 75 16.33 -10.31 10.05
CA ASP A 75 16.04 -11.61 9.44
C ASP A 75 15.05 -12.43 10.27
N LEU A 76 15.09 -12.33 11.60
CA LEU A 76 14.08 -12.93 12.48
C LEU A 76 12.71 -12.27 12.29
N GLU A 77 12.63 -10.95 12.20
CA GLU A 77 11.36 -10.26 11.92
C GLU A 77 10.76 -10.72 10.58
N LYS A 78 11.57 -10.78 9.50
CA LYS A 78 11.13 -11.30 8.20
C LYS A 78 10.67 -12.75 8.28
N LEU A 79 11.38 -13.60 9.02
CA LEU A 79 11.02 -15.01 9.20
C LEU A 79 9.68 -15.15 9.93
N ILE A 80 9.46 -14.35 10.97
CA ILE A 80 8.20 -14.33 11.72
C ILE A 80 7.06 -13.83 10.85
N ASP A 81 7.26 -12.75 10.10
CA ASP A 81 6.27 -12.24 9.15
C ASP A 81 5.92 -13.28 8.07
N ALA A 82 6.93 -13.98 7.53
CA ALA A 82 6.73 -15.08 6.59
C ALA A 82 5.94 -16.24 7.23
N ALA A 83 6.27 -16.63 8.46
CA ALA A 83 5.55 -17.68 9.19
C ALA A 83 4.09 -17.30 9.45
N TRP A 84 3.81 -16.03 9.77
CA TRP A 84 2.46 -15.51 9.93
C TRP A 84 1.66 -15.60 8.63
N LEU A 85 2.27 -15.23 7.51
CA LEU A 85 1.64 -15.37 6.19
C LEU A 85 1.35 -16.83 5.82
N LEU A 86 2.25 -17.77 6.15
CA LEU A 86 2.04 -19.20 5.95
C LEU A 86 0.83 -19.71 6.75
N ARG A 87 0.71 -19.28 8.02
CA ARG A 87 -0.47 -19.57 8.86
C ARG A 87 -1.74 -19.00 8.25
N LYS A 88 -1.72 -17.75 7.82
CA LYS A 88 -2.88 -17.08 7.19
C LYS A 88 -3.31 -17.78 5.91
N LYS A 89 -2.37 -18.17 5.04
CA LYS A 89 -2.66 -18.93 3.81
C LYS A 89 -3.32 -20.28 4.09
N LYS A 90 -2.93 -20.95 5.18
CA LYS A 90 -3.58 -22.20 5.64
C LYS A 90 -5.02 -21.97 6.10
N LEU A 91 -5.27 -20.90 6.87
CA LEU A 91 -6.62 -20.51 7.32
C LEU A 91 -7.52 -20.02 6.16
N MET A 92 -6.92 -19.37 5.16
CA MET A 92 -7.60 -18.91 3.94
C MET A 92 -7.98 -20.07 3.01
N LYS A 93 -7.28 -21.21 3.04
CA LYS A 93 -7.74 -22.44 2.37
C LYS A 93 -9.02 -23.03 2.99
N THR A 94 -9.49 -22.50 4.13
CA THR A 94 -10.72 -22.92 4.82
C THR A 94 -11.79 -21.82 4.84
N SER A 95 -11.52 -20.64 4.28
CA SER A 95 -12.47 -19.53 4.21
C SER A 95 -12.85 -19.27 2.76
N SER A 96 -14.14 -19.37 2.47
CA SER A 96 -14.72 -19.03 1.16
C SER A 96 -14.21 -17.68 0.68
N ILE A 97 -13.63 -17.65 -0.52
CA ILE A 97 -13.30 -16.41 -1.22
C ILE A 97 -14.60 -15.63 -1.38
N ILE A 98 -14.68 -14.43 -0.81
CA ILE A 98 -15.76 -13.51 -1.13
C ILE A 98 -15.53 -13.11 -2.59
N GLN A 99 -16.35 -13.65 -3.49
CA GLN A 99 -16.37 -13.23 -4.87
C GLN A 99 -17.16 -11.92 -4.95
N LEU A 100 -16.48 -10.80 -5.12
CA LEU A 100 -17.13 -9.56 -5.57
C LEU A 100 -17.47 -9.64 -7.07
N THR A 101 -18.74 -9.50 -7.42
CA THR A 101 -19.17 -9.35 -8.81
C THR A 101 -19.16 -7.87 -9.21
N ARG A 102 -18.56 -7.57 -10.38
CA ARG A 102 -18.56 -6.21 -10.98
C ARG A 102 -19.99 -5.89 -11.39
N ILE A 103 -20.49 -4.73 -10.97
CA ILE A 103 -21.80 -4.24 -11.40
C ILE A 103 -21.69 -3.87 -12.89
N GLU A 104 -22.65 -4.27 -13.72
CA GLU A 104 -22.68 -3.90 -15.15
C GLU A 104 -22.70 -2.36 -15.33
N ASP A 105 -21.85 -1.86 -16.23
CA ASP A 105 -21.50 -0.43 -16.43
C ASP A 105 -22.69 0.50 -16.79
N LYS A 106 -23.90 -0.03 -17.00
CA LYS A 106 -25.01 0.71 -17.65
C LYS A 106 -25.68 1.79 -16.78
N ASP A 107 -25.46 1.81 -15.47
CA ASP A 107 -26.15 2.71 -14.54
C ASP A 107 -25.24 3.67 -13.76
N LEU A 108 -23.92 3.72 -14.05
CA LEU A 108 -23.03 4.65 -13.35
C LEU A 108 -23.09 6.07 -13.95
N PRO A 109 -23.23 7.13 -13.13
CA PRO A 109 -23.12 8.49 -13.63
C PRO A 109 -21.74 8.73 -14.26
N LYS A 110 -21.67 9.64 -15.24
CA LYS A 110 -20.46 9.91 -16.03
C LYS A 110 -19.20 10.09 -15.18
N ASP A 111 -19.27 10.88 -14.12
CA ASP A 111 -18.10 11.17 -13.27
C ASP A 111 -17.60 9.92 -12.51
N TYR A 112 -18.50 9.01 -12.12
CA TYR A 112 -18.12 7.74 -11.51
C TYR A 112 -17.55 6.76 -12.53
N LYS A 113 -18.04 6.80 -13.78
CA LYS A 113 -17.46 6.02 -14.88
C LYS A 113 -16.03 6.46 -15.17
N ASN A 114 -15.74 7.76 -15.12
CA ASN A 114 -14.38 8.27 -15.27
C ASN A 114 -13.45 7.81 -14.13
N ILE A 115 -13.93 7.81 -12.87
CA ILE A 115 -13.19 7.22 -11.75
C ILE A 115 -12.90 5.74 -12.02
N GLN A 116 -13.88 5.01 -12.54
CA GLN A 116 -13.74 3.60 -12.86
C GLN A 116 -12.73 3.34 -13.99
N GLU A 117 -12.80 4.11 -15.08
CA GLU A 117 -11.86 4.03 -16.20
C GLU A 117 -10.42 4.31 -15.75
N PHE A 118 -10.22 5.28 -14.85
CA PHE A 118 -8.92 5.56 -14.27
C PHE A 118 -8.35 4.32 -13.57
N PHE A 119 -9.09 3.71 -12.64
CA PHE A 119 -8.60 2.54 -11.90
C PHE A 119 -8.62 1.21 -12.67
N ASP A 120 -9.36 1.14 -13.78
CA ASP A 120 -9.26 0.04 -14.74
C ASP A 120 -7.98 0.14 -15.60
N SER A 121 -7.44 1.36 -15.78
CA SER A 121 -6.20 1.61 -16.53
C SER A 121 -4.92 1.55 -15.68
N ILE A 122 -4.99 1.98 -14.41
CA ILE A 122 -3.84 2.04 -13.51
C ILE A 122 -4.23 1.62 -12.09
N THR A 123 -3.39 0.82 -11.44
CA THR A 123 -3.62 0.41 -10.05
C THR A 123 -3.32 1.54 -9.07
N LEU A 124 -3.99 1.57 -7.91
CA LEU A 124 -3.70 2.57 -6.87
C LEU A 124 -2.20 2.63 -6.50
N PRO A 125 -1.50 1.52 -6.20
CA PRO A 125 -0.07 1.58 -5.89
C PRO A 125 0.73 2.21 -7.02
N LYS A 126 0.42 1.88 -8.27
CA LYS A 126 1.12 2.40 -9.44
C LYS A 126 0.86 3.88 -9.66
N ALA A 127 -0.38 4.33 -9.48
CA ALA A 127 -0.75 5.75 -9.55
C ALA A 127 -0.02 6.58 -8.49
N LEU A 128 0.08 6.09 -7.26
CA LEU A 128 0.82 6.77 -6.18
C LEU A 128 2.33 6.79 -6.46
N GLU A 129 2.87 5.72 -7.05
CA GLU A 129 4.28 5.63 -7.45
C GLU A 129 4.61 6.62 -8.58
N TYR A 130 3.76 6.71 -9.60
CA TYR A 130 3.85 7.68 -10.71
C TYR A 130 3.83 9.11 -10.18
N LEU A 131 2.85 9.44 -9.34
CA LEU A 131 2.74 10.77 -8.75
C LEU A 131 3.99 11.15 -7.95
N THR A 132 4.51 10.23 -7.13
CA THR A 132 5.66 10.49 -6.26
C THR A 132 6.95 10.65 -7.04
N SER A 133 7.16 9.79 -8.04
CA SER A 133 8.34 9.87 -8.90
C SER A 133 8.31 11.13 -9.76
N ALA A 134 7.15 11.53 -10.29
CA ALA A 134 6.97 12.77 -11.04
C ALA A 134 7.30 14.00 -10.18
N ILE A 135 6.73 14.08 -8.97
CA ILE A 135 7.00 15.16 -8.03
C ILE A 135 8.51 15.23 -7.68
N ARG A 136 9.13 14.09 -7.42
CA ARG A 136 10.58 14.04 -7.14
C ARG A 136 11.41 14.52 -8.33
N ALA A 137 11.06 14.11 -9.54
CA ALA A 137 11.75 14.55 -10.75
C ALA A 137 11.57 16.06 -10.97
N ALA A 138 10.37 16.60 -10.74
CA ALA A 138 10.11 18.04 -10.87
C ALA A 138 10.92 18.91 -9.88
N GLU A 139 11.12 18.41 -8.66
CA GLU A 139 11.93 19.10 -7.64
C GLU A 139 13.44 18.89 -7.84
N ALA A 140 13.84 17.70 -8.28
CA ALA A 140 15.24 17.38 -8.51
C ALA A 140 15.71 17.94 -9.86
N MET A 141 17.03 18.08 -10.02
CA MET A 141 17.63 18.28 -11.34
C MET A 141 17.67 16.94 -12.07
N GLY A 142 16.51 16.39 -12.44
CA GLY A 142 16.40 15.05 -12.99
C GLY A 142 15.21 14.90 -13.93
N ILE A 143 15.46 14.27 -15.09
CA ILE A 143 14.38 13.83 -15.97
C ILE A 143 13.72 12.62 -15.31
N TRP A 144 12.40 12.53 -15.38
CA TRP A 144 11.67 11.38 -14.90
C TRP A 144 12.03 10.11 -15.68
N GLU A 145 12.52 9.09 -14.96
CA GLU A 145 13.11 7.86 -15.54
C GLU A 145 12.35 6.58 -15.16
N MET A 146 11.21 6.70 -14.50
CA MET A 146 10.47 5.54 -14.02
C MET A 146 9.82 4.72 -15.15
N SER A 147 9.48 5.36 -16.28
CA SER A 147 8.94 4.71 -17.47
C SER A 147 9.18 5.57 -18.72
N THR A 148 8.42 5.36 -19.80
CA THR A 148 8.53 6.22 -20.98
C THR A 148 7.85 7.58 -20.74
N PRO A 149 8.36 8.70 -21.28
CA PRO A 149 7.71 10.00 -21.13
C PRO A 149 6.23 10.00 -21.55
N ASN A 150 5.87 9.17 -22.52
CA ASN A 150 4.50 9.01 -22.99
C ASN A 150 3.58 8.42 -21.90
N ASP A 151 4.09 7.49 -21.08
CA ASP A 151 3.32 6.92 -19.97
C ASP A 151 3.04 7.98 -18.89
N LEU A 152 3.99 8.89 -18.66
CA LEU A 152 3.81 10.01 -17.75
C LEU A 152 2.75 10.98 -18.26
N LEU A 153 2.80 11.35 -19.55
CA LEU A 153 1.80 12.21 -20.18
C LEU A 153 0.39 11.60 -20.07
N ASN A 154 0.24 10.33 -20.46
CA ASN A 154 -1.04 9.62 -20.37
C ASN A 154 -1.56 9.54 -18.92
N PHE A 155 -0.65 9.35 -17.94
CA PHE A 155 -1.01 9.35 -16.53
C PHE A 155 -1.57 10.71 -16.08
N PHE A 156 -0.90 11.81 -16.44
CA PHE A 156 -1.37 13.15 -16.07
C PHE A 156 -2.66 13.55 -16.81
N GLU A 157 -2.85 13.15 -18.07
CA GLU A 157 -4.12 13.32 -18.79
C GLU A 157 -5.27 12.55 -18.10
N SER A 158 -5.01 11.31 -17.69
CA SER A 158 -6.00 10.49 -16.97
C SER A 158 -6.29 11.07 -15.58
N LEU A 159 -5.28 11.60 -14.90
CA LEU A 159 -5.40 12.24 -13.60
C LEU A 159 -6.19 13.56 -13.68
N ASP A 160 -5.99 14.33 -14.75
CA ASP A 160 -6.77 15.55 -15.03
C ASP A 160 -8.26 15.23 -15.19
N SER A 161 -8.60 14.24 -16.03
CA SER A 161 -9.98 13.77 -16.21
C SER A 161 -10.60 13.24 -14.90
N LEU A 162 -9.81 12.51 -14.10
CA LEU A 162 -10.25 12.06 -12.77
C LEU A 162 -10.60 13.25 -11.87
N PHE A 163 -9.78 14.29 -11.87
CA PHE A 163 -9.94 15.45 -11.00
C PHE A 163 -11.10 16.35 -11.45
N GLU A 164 -11.35 16.48 -12.74
CA GLU A 164 -12.57 17.11 -13.26
C GLU A 164 -13.82 16.39 -12.75
N SER A 165 -13.81 15.06 -12.79
CA SER A 165 -14.92 14.22 -12.33
C SER A 165 -15.16 14.37 -10.83
N VAL A 166 -14.09 14.42 -10.04
CA VAL A 166 -14.14 14.71 -8.61
C VAL A 166 -14.74 16.08 -8.35
N TYR A 167 -14.29 17.09 -9.08
CA TYR A 167 -14.80 18.46 -8.94
C TYR A 167 -16.31 18.52 -9.20
N ASN A 168 -16.80 17.86 -10.24
CA ASN A 168 -18.23 17.79 -10.56
C ASN A 168 -19.02 17.08 -9.45
N ILE A 169 -18.58 15.89 -9.00
CA ILE A 169 -19.24 15.14 -7.92
C ILE A 169 -19.38 15.99 -6.67
N VAL A 170 -18.32 16.70 -6.30
CA VAL A 170 -18.25 17.52 -5.09
C VAL A 170 -19.10 18.79 -5.22
N THR A 171 -19.12 19.42 -6.40
CA THR A 171 -19.86 20.67 -6.67
C THR A 171 -21.36 20.44 -6.81
N ASP A 172 -21.74 19.38 -7.53
CA ASP A 172 -23.14 19.04 -7.82
C ASP A 172 -23.79 18.21 -6.69
N ASP A 173 -23.03 17.93 -5.62
CA ASP A 173 -23.44 17.10 -4.48
C ASP A 173 -23.98 15.71 -4.90
N ASN A 174 -23.47 15.19 -6.03
CA ASN A 174 -23.87 13.92 -6.62
C ASN A 174 -23.21 12.73 -5.90
N ILE A 175 -23.51 12.60 -4.61
CA ILE A 175 -22.89 11.62 -3.70
C ILE A 175 -23.62 10.28 -3.81
N MET A 176 -22.87 9.21 -4.10
CA MET A 176 -23.37 7.84 -4.00
C MET A 176 -23.24 7.33 -2.57
N GLU A 177 -24.37 7.21 -1.86
CA GLU A 177 -24.39 6.74 -0.46
C GLU A 177 -23.66 5.41 -0.25
N LYS A 178 -23.67 4.52 -1.25
CA LYS A 178 -22.98 3.21 -1.20
C LYS A 178 -21.45 3.32 -0.99
N ALA A 179 -20.82 4.44 -1.37
CA ALA A 179 -19.39 4.64 -1.16
C ALA A 179 -19.04 5.01 0.30
N ALA A 180 -20.01 5.52 1.07
CA ALA A 180 -19.84 5.86 2.47
C ALA A 180 -20.25 4.69 3.39
N LEU A 181 -19.44 4.39 4.40
CA LEU A 181 -19.73 3.32 5.35
C LEU A 181 -20.71 3.79 6.43
N SER A 182 -21.73 2.96 6.70
CA SER A 182 -22.76 3.22 7.70
C SER A 182 -22.20 3.70 9.03
N ARG A 183 -22.80 4.75 9.64
CA ARG A 183 -22.38 5.35 10.92
C ARG A 183 -22.52 4.44 12.15
N LYS A 184 -23.13 3.26 12.01
CA LYS A 184 -23.47 2.36 13.12
C LYS A 184 -22.27 1.77 13.88
N TYR A 185 -21.11 1.62 13.24
CA TYR A 185 -19.91 1.03 13.87
C TYR A 185 -18.90 2.09 14.30
N LYS A 186 -18.24 1.99 15.46
CA LYS A 186 -17.27 3.05 15.86
C LYS A 186 -16.08 3.15 14.88
N ASN A 187 -15.51 2.01 14.49
CA ASN A 187 -14.38 1.93 13.56
C ASN A 187 -14.69 0.96 12.41
N PRO A 188 -14.24 1.26 11.18
CA PRO A 188 -14.30 0.31 10.06
C PRO A 188 -13.37 -0.88 10.35
N ASP A 189 -13.80 -2.08 10.00
CA ASP A 189 -12.98 -3.29 10.10
C ASP A 189 -11.91 -3.28 9.00
N LEU A 190 -10.67 -2.96 9.36
CA LEU A 190 -9.54 -2.88 8.42
C LEU A 190 -9.08 -4.26 7.94
N THR A 191 -9.54 -5.35 8.56
CA THR A 191 -9.26 -6.70 8.07
C THR A 191 -10.15 -7.08 6.89
N ASN A 192 -11.22 -6.31 6.66
CA ASN A 192 -12.12 -6.48 5.54
C ASN A 192 -11.59 -5.78 4.28
N TYR A 193 -10.75 -6.48 3.54
CA TYR A 193 -10.10 -5.98 2.32
C TYR A 193 -11.08 -5.54 1.24
N SER A 194 -12.30 -6.08 1.20
CA SER A 194 -13.32 -5.65 0.25
C SER A 194 -13.72 -4.17 0.39
N LEU A 195 -13.34 -3.51 1.49
CA LEU A 195 -13.61 -2.09 1.72
C LEU A 195 -12.67 -1.15 0.95
N TYR A 196 -11.53 -1.66 0.49
CA TYR A 196 -10.45 -0.84 -0.08
C TYR A 196 -9.55 -1.57 -1.10
N CYS A 197 -9.79 -2.85 -1.40
CA CYS A 197 -9.03 -3.61 -2.38
C CYS A 197 -10.00 -4.29 -3.34
N ALA A 198 -9.80 -4.08 -4.64
CA ALA A 198 -10.57 -4.74 -5.69
C ALA A 198 -10.23 -6.24 -5.77
N ASN A 199 -11.15 -7.01 -6.32
CA ASN A 199 -11.22 -8.46 -6.16
C ASN A 199 -9.99 -9.26 -6.64
N TYR A 200 -9.24 -8.72 -7.60
CA TYR A 200 -8.13 -9.40 -8.26
C TYR A 200 -6.82 -9.38 -7.43
N ASP A 201 -6.72 -8.52 -6.40
CA ASP A 201 -5.46 -8.25 -5.69
C ASP A 201 -5.50 -8.52 -4.19
N GLN A 202 -6.37 -9.41 -3.71
CA GLN A 202 -6.49 -9.71 -2.27
C GLN A 202 -5.15 -10.16 -1.62
N LEU A 203 -4.25 -10.77 -2.40
CA LEU A 203 -2.89 -11.15 -1.97
C LEU A 203 -1.97 -9.94 -1.71
N MET A 204 -2.23 -8.82 -2.39
CA MET A 204 -1.50 -7.55 -2.30
C MET A 204 -2.35 -6.46 -1.62
N SER A 205 -3.38 -6.86 -0.87
CA SER A 205 -4.35 -5.95 -0.24
C SER A 205 -3.71 -4.84 0.58
N TRP A 206 -2.53 -5.08 1.18
CA TRP A 206 -1.80 -4.07 1.94
C TRP A 206 -1.33 -2.88 1.09
N ASP A 207 -1.00 -3.08 -0.18
CA ASP A 207 -0.53 -2.00 -1.04
C ASP A 207 -1.66 -1.04 -1.41
N TYR A 208 -2.89 -1.56 -1.44
CA TYR A 208 -4.12 -0.80 -1.66
C TYR A 208 -4.67 -0.11 -0.42
N PHE A 209 -4.05 -0.31 0.76
CA PHE A 209 -4.50 0.35 1.97
C PHE A 209 -4.24 1.87 1.89
N PRO A 210 -5.27 2.72 2.03
CA PRO A 210 -5.11 4.16 1.95
C PRO A 210 -4.40 4.67 3.21
N ARG A 211 -3.21 5.25 3.05
CA ARG A 211 -2.35 5.69 4.15
C ARG A 211 -2.49 7.18 4.44
N SER A 212 -3.01 7.93 3.48
CA SER A 212 -3.15 9.39 3.50
C SER A 212 -4.52 9.83 4.05
N LEU A 213 -5.46 8.89 4.20
CA LEU A 213 -6.81 9.13 4.73
C LEU A 213 -6.88 8.97 6.24
N SER A 214 -7.49 9.95 6.91
CA SER A 214 -7.95 9.81 8.29
C SER A 214 -9.10 8.80 8.39
N THR A 215 -9.39 8.31 9.59
CA THR A 215 -10.53 7.40 9.82
C THR A 215 -11.87 7.97 9.35
N LYS A 216 -12.05 9.30 9.45
CA LYS A 216 -13.27 9.99 8.99
C LYS A 216 -13.39 9.98 7.47
N GLU A 217 -12.27 10.18 6.77
CA GLU A 217 -12.18 10.18 5.31
C GLU A 217 -12.23 8.76 4.75
N PHE A 218 -11.60 7.78 5.40
CA PHE A 218 -11.73 6.37 5.02
C PHE A 218 -13.20 5.92 5.05
N ARG A 219 -13.93 6.36 6.07
CA ARG A 219 -15.35 6.03 6.23
C ARG A 219 -16.22 6.70 5.18
N ASP A 220 -15.87 7.93 4.83
CA ASP A 220 -16.63 8.81 3.96
C ASP A 220 -15.65 9.50 3.00
N PRO A 221 -15.36 8.86 1.85
CA PRO A 221 -14.30 9.31 0.95
C PRO A 221 -14.58 10.71 0.38
N TYR A 222 -15.84 11.14 0.34
CA TYR A 222 -16.21 12.49 -0.09
C TYR A 222 -15.67 13.58 0.82
N LYS A 223 -15.34 13.27 2.08
CA LYS A 223 -14.63 14.21 2.97
C LYS A 223 -13.19 14.46 2.54
N ALA A 224 -12.54 13.47 1.94
CA ALA A 224 -11.21 13.66 1.35
C ALA A 224 -11.32 14.54 0.11
N LEU A 225 -12.38 14.32 -0.69
CA LEU A 225 -12.65 15.11 -1.91
C LEU A 225 -13.12 16.54 -1.60
N ALA A 226 -13.69 16.78 -0.43
CA ALA A 226 -14.11 18.11 0.01
C ALA A 226 -12.94 19.11 0.07
N LEU A 227 -11.67 18.64 0.04
CA LEU A 227 -10.51 19.49 -0.17
C LEU A 227 -10.64 20.33 -1.46
N PHE A 228 -11.27 19.82 -2.52
CA PHE A 228 -11.55 20.58 -3.74
C PHE A 228 -12.55 21.74 -3.54
N LYS A 229 -13.38 21.71 -2.48
CA LYS A 229 -14.23 22.87 -2.12
C LYS A 229 -13.42 23.97 -1.45
N SER A 230 -12.41 23.59 -0.67
CA SER A 230 -11.60 24.51 0.12
C SER A 230 -10.36 25.04 -0.60
N ILE A 231 -9.84 24.29 -1.56
CA ILE A 231 -8.75 24.72 -2.42
C ILE A 231 -9.34 25.72 -3.41
N ARG A 232 -8.83 26.94 -3.31
CA ARG A 232 -9.23 28.10 -4.10
C ARG A 232 -9.18 27.76 -5.58
N VAL A 233 -10.22 28.22 -6.29
CA VAL A 233 -10.33 28.38 -7.75
C VAL A 233 -9.99 27.14 -8.60
N LYS A 234 -10.95 26.74 -9.43
CA LYS A 234 -10.88 25.63 -10.40
C LYS A 234 -9.64 25.68 -11.33
N GLU A 235 -8.96 26.83 -11.41
CA GLU A 235 -7.74 27.05 -12.16
C GLU A 235 -6.44 26.54 -11.47
N ASP A 236 -6.41 26.31 -10.15
CA ASP A 236 -5.16 26.01 -9.42
C ASP A 236 -4.62 24.59 -9.64
N TRP A 237 -5.48 23.57 -9.71
CA TRP A 237 -4.99 22.18 -9.72
C TRP A 237 -4.48 21.73 -11.10
N LYS A 238 -5.09 22.21 -12.20
CA LYS A 238 -4.59 21.94 -13.56
C LYS A 238 -3.20 22.51 -13.73
N GLU A 239 -3.02 23.76 -13.30
CA GLU A 239 -1.73 24.44 -13.34
C GLU A 239 -0.69 23.71 -12.48
N ILE A 240 -1.05 23.25 -11.28
CA ILE A 240 -0.18 22.43 -10.44
C ILE A 240 0.22 21.12 -11.15
N LEU A 241 -0.73 20.40 -11.74
CA LEU A 241 -0.45 19.16 -12.46
C LEU A 241 0.47 19.44 -13.67
N ASP A 242 0.22 20.51 -14.40
CA ASP A 242 1.06 20.95 -15.52
C ASP A 242 2.48 21.31 -15.05
N TYR A 243 2.63 22.03 -13.94
CA TYR A 243 3.96 22.33 -13.39
C TYR A 243 4.70 21.05 -13.01
N ILE A 244 4.04 20.13 -12.30
CA ILE A 244 4.68 18.86 -11.91
C ILE A 244 5.07 18.06 -13.15
N MET A 245 4.18 17.90 -14.12
CA MET A 245 4.43 17.15 -15.35
C MET A 245 5.58 17.76 -16.16
N ASN A 246 5.52 19.06 -16.44
CA ASN A 246 6.56 19.75 -17.22
C ASN A 246 7.89 19.80 -16.47
N GLY A 247 7.86 19.99 -15.16
CA GLY A 247 9.05 19.92 -14.30
C GLY A 247 9.69 18.54 -14.36
N ALA A 248 8.89 17.47 -14.24
CA ALA A 248 9.37 16.09 -14.31
C ALA A 248 9.98 15.72 -15.66
N LEU A 249 9.57 16.39 -16.75
CA LEU A 249 10.13 16.20 -18.09
C LEU A 249 11.27 17.18 -18.42
N SER A 250 11.53 18.14 -17.55
CA SER A 250 12.55 19.17 -17.72
C SER A 250 13.89 18.73 -17.14
N LYS A 251 14.97 19.33 -17.63
CA LYS A 251 16.30 19.22 -17.01
C LYS A 251 16.49 20.15 -15.82
N LYS A 252 15.69 21.22 -15.79
CA LYS A 252 15.69 22.22 -14.71
C LYS A 252 14.61 21.86 -13.71
N SER A 253 14.92 22.03 -12.43
CA SER A 253 13.91 21.90 -11.37
C SER A 253 12.87 23.02 -11.46
N LEU A 254 11.75 22.84 -10.75
CA LEU A 254 10.74 23.88 -10.56
C LEU A 254 11.36 25.16 -9.96
N THR A 255 12.21 25.01 -8.95
CA THR A 255 12.87 26.12 -8.26
C THR A 255 13.81 26.91 -9.17
N GLU A 256 14.57 26.26 -10.04
CA GLU A 256 15.40 26.93 -11.06
C GLU A 256 14.57 27.65 -12.13
N SER A 257 13.34 27.20 -12.33
CA SER A 257 12.37 27.81 -13.24
C SER A 257 11.59 28.95 -12.58
N GLY A 258 11.93 29.30 -11.32
CA GLY A 258 11.26 30.34 -10.54
C GLY A 258 9.86 29.95 -10.04
N ILE A 259 9.52 28.67 -10.09
CA ILE A 259 8.24 28.12 -9.64
C ILE A 259 8.44 27.57 -8.23
N TYR A 260 7.66 28.08 -7.28
CA TYR A 260 7.70 27.67 -5.89
C TYR A 260 6.37 27.01 -5.52
N LEU A 261 6.37 25.68 -5.46
CA LEU A 261 5.24 24.88 -5.01
C LEU A 261 5.49 24.39 -3.59
N GLU A 262 4.44 24.34 -2.76
CA GLU A 262 4.48 23.61 -1.49
C GLU A 262 4.36 22.11 -1.75
N THR A 263 5.41 21.55 -2.35
CA THR A 263 5.39 20.22 -2.96
C THR A 263 5.01 19.10 -1.99
N PHE A 264 5.39 19.22 -0.71
CA PHE A 264 4.94 18.30 0.33
C PHE A 264 3.42 18.36 0.53
N THR A 265 2.88 19.56 0.78
CA THR A 265 1.44 19.81 0.98
C THR A 265 0.63 19.33 -0.22
N ILE A 266 1.09 19.68 -1.43
CA ILE A 266 0.47 19.26 -2.69
C ILE A 266 0.50 17.74 -2.81
N SER A 267 1.65 17.09 -2.56
CA SER A 267 1.75 15.64 -2.65
C SER A 267 0.77 14.91 -1.72
N GLU A 268 0.62 15.39 -0.47
CA GLU A 268 -0.31 14.82 0.51
C GLU A 268 -1.77 14.99 0.07
N GLN A 269 -2.11 16.17 -0.47
CA GLN A 269 -3.45 16.44 -0.99
C GLN A 269 -3.79 15.57 -2.21
N LEU A 270 -2.88 15.49 -3.19
CA LEU A 270 -3.07 14.68 -4.40
C LEU A 270 -3.21 13.19 -4.05
N ARG A 271 -2.35 12.66 -3.16
CA ARG A 271 -2.45 11.27 -2.68
C ARG A 271 -3.78 11.00 -2.00
N LYS A 272 -4.21 11.90 -1.11
CA LYS A 272 -5.47 11.81 -0.40
C LYS A 272 -6.67 11.78 -1.34
N VAL A 273 -6.66 12.59 -2.40
CA VAL A 273 -7.70 12.57 -3.44
C VAL A 273 -7.71 11.24 -4.17
N ILE A 274 -6.56 10.77 -4.66
CA ILE A 274 -6.46 9.50 -5.41
C ILE A 274 -6.93 8.32 -4.53
N GLU A 275 -6.50 8.25 -3.27
CA GLU A 275 -6.95 7.24 -2.32
C GLU A 275 -8.46 7.32 -2.05
N GLY A 276 -9.01 8.53 -1.94
CA GLY A 276 -10.45 8.76 -1.80
C GLY A 276 -11.24 8.26 -3.02
N CYS A 277 -10.77 8.57 -4.23
CA CYS A 277 -11.35 8.07 -5.48
C CYS A 277 -11.28 6.55 -5.57
N HIS A 278 -10.18 5.94 -5.13
CA HIS A 278 -10.02 4.50 -5.09
C HIS A 278 -11.05 3.85 -4.17
N LEU A 279 -11.30 4.43 -2.99
CA LEU A 279 -12.36 3.95 -2.09
C LEU A 279 -13.75 4.05 -2.72
N ILE A 280 -14.02 5.14 -3.47
CA ILE A 280 -15.27 5.26 -4.24
C ILE A 280 -15.34 4.12 -5.25
N TYR A 281 -14.34 3.98 -6.12
CA TYR A 281 -14.26 2.90 -7.11
C TYR A 281 -14.55 1.52 -6.51
N VAL A 282 -13.80 1.12 -5.47
CA VAL A 282 -13.96 -0.20 -4.86
C VAL A 282 -15.38 -0.42 -4.32
N ARG A 283 -15.98 0.61 -3.72
CA ARG A 283 -17.29 0.48 -3.05
C ARG A 283 -18.48 0.70 -3.98
N THR A 284 -18.29 1.41 -5.09
CA THR A 284 -19.35 1.65 -6.07
C THR A 284 -19.41 0.58 -7.14
N THR A 285 -18.28 -0.01 -7.50
CA THR A 285 -18.15 -0.90 -8.68
C THR A 285 -18.35 -2.36 -8.32
N PHE A 286 -18.09 -2.75 -7.07
CA PHE A 286 -18.11 -4.14 -6.65
C PHE A 286 -19.25 -4.41 -5.66
N LYS A 287 -20.12 -5.37 -5.96
CA LYS A 287 -21.14 -5.86 -5.02
C LYS A 287 -20.56 -6.97 -4.16
N ARG A 288 -20.96 -6.98 -2.89
CA ARG A 288 -20.76 -8.13 -2.00
C ARG A 288 -21.83 -9.17 -2.30
N GLU A 289 -21.42 -10.34 -2.76
CA GLU A 289 -22.27 -11.53 -2.63
C GLU A 289 -22.13 -12.03 -1.20
N ASN A 290 -23.25 -12.01 -0.46
CA ASN A 290 -23.34 -12.75 0.79
C ASN A 290 -23.42 -14.23 0.41
N ILE A 291 -22.36 -15.00 0.65
CA ILE A 291 -22.42 -16.46 0.72
C ILE A 291 -22.84 -16.85 2.12
#